data_AF-A0A1V4VM26-F1
#
_entry.id   AF-A0A1V4VM26-F1
#
_cell.length_a   1.000
_cell.length_b   1.000
_cell.length_c   1.000
_cell.angle_alpha   90.00
_cell.angle_beta   90.00
_cell.angle_gamma   90.00
#
_symmetry.space_group_name_H-M   'P 1'
#
loop_
_entity.id
_entity.type
_entity.pdbx_description
1 polymer ?
#
loop_
_entity_poly.entity_id
_entity_poly.type
_entity_poly.pdbx_seq_one_letter_code
_entity_poly.pdbx_strand_id
1 'polypeptide(L)' 'MAKPDNRADNEVHLQQHVDHTIGNLHEAKDYLEEHADELTPDEKQNIKAKNARRKESMKSFIAEKRDEAQQ' A
#
# COMPACT_ATOMS: atom_id res chain seq x y z
N MET A 1 -34.48 -11.83 0.11
CA MET A 1 -33.19 -12.54 0.28
C MET A 1 -32.09 -11.53 0.02
N ALA A 2 -31.12 -11.37 0.94
CA ALA A 2 -29.93 -10.59 0.65
C ALA A 2 -29.20 -11.24 -0.54
N LYS A 3 -28.72 -10.43 -1.49
CA LYS A 3 -27.86 -10.97 -2.55
C LYS A 3 -26.61 -11.55 -1.89
N PRO A 4 -26.15 -12.74 -2.31
CA PRO A 4 -24.84 -13.23 -1.87
C PRO A 4 -23.79 -12.19 -2.27
N ASP A 5 -22.92 -11.87 -1.33
CA ASP A 5 -21.78 -10.96 -1.52
C ASP A 5 -20.88 -11.58 -2.60
N ASN A 6 -20.66 -10.88 -3.72
CA ASN A 6 -19.83 -11.39 -4.81
C ASN A 6 -18.37 -11.07 -4.51
N ARG A 7 -17.62 -12.06 -4.03
CA ARG A 7 -16.22 -11.93 -3.63
C ARG A 7 -15.24 -12.44 -4.68
N ALA A 8 -15.72 -12.80 -5.87
CA ALA A 8 -14.94 -13.50 -6.88
C ALA A 8 -13.71 -12.73 -7.39
N ASP A 9 -13.72 -11.39 -7.29
CA ASP A 9 -12.65 -10.50 -7.73
C ASP A 9 -11.91 -9.78 -6.59
N ASN A 10 -12.28 -10.04 -5.32
CA ASN A 10 -11.65 -9.42 -4.15
C ASN A 10 -10.15 -9.70 -4.10
N GLU A 11 -9.73 -10.93 -4.37
CA GLU A 11 -8.30 -11.30 -4.37
C GLU A 11 -7.51 -10.49 -5.41
N VAL A 12 -8.08 -10.28 -6.59
CA VAL A 12 -7.45 -9.53 -7.69
C VAL A 12 -7.31 -8.05 -7.30
N HIS A 13 -8.35 -7.46 -6.74
CA HIS A 13 -8.31 -6.08 -6.26
C HIS A 13 -7.31 -5.88 -5.13
N LEU A 14 -7.25 -6.80 -4.17
CA LEU A 14 -6.27 -6.75 -3.08
C LEU A 14 -4.83 -6.83 -3.62
N GLN A 15 -4.57 -7.71 -4.60
CA GLN A 15 -3.27 -7.76 -5.25
C GLN A 15 -2.93 -6.45 -5.98
N GLN A 16 -3.87 -5.86 -6.72
CA GLN A 16 -3.68 -4.56 -7.37
C GLN A 16 -3.34 -3.45 -6.36
N HIS A 17 -4.03 -3.43 -5.21
CA HIS A 17 -3.73 -2.47 -4.15
C HIS A 17 -2.34 -2.67 -3.56
N VAL A 18 -1.91 -3.92 -3.36
CA VAL A 18 -0.54 -4.24 -2.92
C VAL A 18 0.48 -3.75 -3.93
N ASP A 19 0.32 -4.09 -5.22
CA ASP A 19 1.26 -3.73 -6.28
C ASP A 19 1.39 -2.21 -6.43
N HIS A 20 0.28 -1.49 -6.46
CA HIS A 20 0.29 -0.03 -6.47
C HIS A 20 0.96 0.56 -5.23
N THR A 21 0.73 -0.03 -4.05
CA THR A 21 1.33 0.49 -2.81
C THR A 21 2.84 0.26 -2.78
N ILE A 22 3.32 -0.86 -3.33
CA ILE A 22 4.75 -1.14 -3.50
C ILE A 22 5.39 -0.13 -4.45
N GLY A 23 4.79 0.11 -5.62
CA GLY A 23 5.28 1.11 -6.58
C GLY A 23 5.40 2.50 -5.94
N ASN A 24 4.32 2.97 -5.30
CA ASN A 24 4.30 4.24 -4.57
C ASN A 24 5.34 4.32 -3.43
N LEU A 25 5.68 3.19 -2.81
CA LEU A 25 6.68 3.14 -1.75
C LEU A 25 8.10 3.23 -2.32
N HIS A 26 8.37 2.57 -3.45
CA HIS A 26 9.65 2.65 -4.15
C HIS A 26 9.89 4.05 -4.70
N GLU A 27 8.95 4.60 -5.47
CA GLU A 27 9.04 5.96 -6.01
C GLU A 27 9.28 7.00 -4.90
N ALA A 28 8.59 6.87 -3.76
CA ALA A 28 8.78 7.78 -2.64
C ALA A 28 10.13 7.62 -1.91
N LYS A 29 10.77 6.45 -2.00
CA LYS A 29 12.13 6.23 -1.47
C LYS A 29 13.16 6.78 -2.44
N ASP A 30 13.01 6.50 -3.72
CA ASP A 30 13.90 6.97 -4.78
C ASP A 30 13.91 8.52 -4.78
N TYR A 31 12.73 9.14 -4.68
CA TYR A 31 12.61 10.59 -4.53
C TYR A 31 13.33 11.14 -3.28
N LEU A 32 13.28 10.43 -2.15
CA LEU A 32 14.01 10.83 -0.94
C LEU A 32 15.52 10.67 -1.09
N GLU A 33 15.99 9.72 -1.90
CA GLU A 33 17.40 9.48 -2.15
C GLU A 33 17.97 10.51 -3.13
N GLU A 34 17.24 10.79 -4.22
CA GLU A 34 17.65 11.73 -5.27
C GLU A 34 17.52 13.20 -4.83
N HIS A 35 16.47 13.56 -4.10
CA HIS A 35 16.14 14.95 -3.76
C HIS A 35 16.29 15.26 -2.27
N ALA A 36 17.02 14.44 -1.52
CA ALA A 36 17.16 14.61 -0.08
C ALA A 36 17.66 16.03 0.26
N ASP A 37 18.64 16.56 -0.45
CA ASP A 37 19.24 17.85 -0.10
C ASP A 37 18.34 19.05 -0.42
N GLU A 38 17.35 18.87 -1.29
CA GLU A 38 16.38 19.90 -1.69
C GLU A 38 15.16 19.96 -0.78
N LEU A 39 14.93 18.92 0.03
CA LEU A 39 13.76 18.79 0.89
C LEU A 39 14.00 19.36 2.29
N THR A 40 12.99 20.06 2.80
CA THR A 40 12.95 20.49 4.20
C THR A 40 12.85 19.28 5.15
N PRO A 41 13.25 19.43 6.43
CA PRO A 41 13.07 18.37 7.43
C PRO A 41 11.62 17.88 7.55
N ASP A 42 10.65 18.79 7.48
CA ASP A 42 9.23 18.47 7.59
C ASP A 42 8.73 17.66 6.38
N GLU A 43 9.14 18.02 5.17
CA GLU A 43 8.83 17.25 3.96
C GLU A 43 9.41 15.83 4.04
N LYS A 44 10.67 15.70 4.44
CA LYS A 44 11.31 14.39 4.67
C LYS A 44 10.53 13.55 5.67
N GLN A 45 10.13 14.16 6.80
CA GLN A 45 9.37 13.46 7.83
C GLN A 45 8.00 13.02 7.32
N ASN A 46 7.30 13.88 6.57
CA ASN A 46 6.00 13.57 5.98
C ASN A 46 6.08 12.40 5.00
N ILE A 47 7.08 12.37 4.12
CA ILE A 47 7.27 11.26 3.18
C ILE A 47 7.57 9.97 3.95
N LYS A 48 8.47 10.01 4.94
CA LYS A 48 8.78 8.84 5.80
C LYS A 48 7.54 8.33 6.55
N ALA A 49 6.73 9.22 7.11
CA ALA A 49 5.50 8.85 7.81
C ALA A 49 4.45 8.27 6.86
N LYS A 50 4.34 8.78 5.63
CA LYS A 50 3.47 8.20 4.59
C LYS A 50 3.97 6.80 4.19
N ASN A 51 5.28 6.62 4.07
CA ASN A 51 5.90 5.32 3.78
C ASN A 51 5.69 4.30 4.91
N ALA A 52 5.71 4.72 6.18
CA ALA A 52 5.37 3.86 7.30
C ALA A 52 3.93 3.35 7.21
N ARG A 53 2.97 4.25 6.99
CA ARG A 53 1.55 3.90 6.80
C ARG A 53 1.31 2.98 5.61
N ARG A 54 2.00 3.19 4.48
CA ARG A 54 1.94 2.28 3.31
C ARG A 54 2.36 0.86 3.68
N LYS A 55 3.40 0.69 4.51
CA LYS A 55 3.83 -0.63 4.99
C LYS A 55 2.77 -1.30 5.86
N GLU A 56 2.05 -0.52 6.68
CA GLU A 56 0.94 -1.04 7.48
C GLU A 56 -0.25 -1.44 6.59
N SER A 57 -0.65 -0.59 5.64
CA SER A 57 -1.71 -0.91 4.68
C SER A 57 -1.41 -2.17 3.87
N MET A 58 -0.17 -2.36 3.41
CA MET A 58 0.23 -3.60 2.72
C MET A 58 0.07 -4.83 3.60
N LYS A 59 0.42 -4.75 4.89
CA LYS A 59 0.22 -5.87 5.82
C LYS A 59 -1.26 -6.23 5.94
N SER A 60 -2.13 -5.23 6.03
CA SER A 60 -3.58 -5.42 6.06
C SER A 60 -4.09 -6.06 4.77
N PHE A 61 -3.71 -5.53 3.60
CA PHE A 61 -4.12 -6.11 2.31
C PHE A 61 -3.63 -7.55 2.13
N ILE A 62 -2.41 -7.87 2.56
CA ILE A 62 -1.87 -9.23 2.49
C ILE A 62 -2.62 -10.17 3.45
N ALA A 63 -3.02 -9.69 4.63
CA ALA A 63 -3.82 -10.47 5.57
C ALA A 63 -5.22 -10.74 4.98
N GLU A 64 -5.91 -9.70 4.51
CA GLU A 64 -7.22 -9.82 3.86
C GLU A 64 -7.16 -10.74 2.64
N LYS A 65 -6.11 -10.64 1.82
CA LYS A 65 -5.94 -11.51 0.65
C LYS A 65 -5.85 -12.98 1.04
N ARG A 66 -5.18 -13.29 2.15
CA ARG A 66 -5.07 -14.67 2.66
C ARG A 66 -6.42 -15.18 3.16
N ASP A 67 -7.18 -14.32 3.83
CA ASP A 67 -8.51 -14.68 4.32
C ASP A 67 -9.46 -14.92 3.14
N GLU A 68 -9.43 -14.09 2.10
CA GLU A 68 -10.23 -14.27 0.88
C GLU A 68 -9.82 -15.53 0.10
N ALA A 69 -8.54 -15.91 0.09
CA ALA A 69 -8.09 -17.16 -0.54
C ALA A 69 -8.54 -18.43 0.23
N GLN A 70 -9.06 -18.29 1.45
CA GLN A 70 -9.58 -19.37 2.28
C GLN A 70 -11.12 -19.45 2.29
N GLN A 71 -11.82 -18.51 1.64
CA GLN A 71 -13.28 -18.46 1.51
C GLN A 71 -13.76 -19.17 0.24
#